data_AF-A0A1D4P358-F1
#
_entry.id   AF-A0A1D4P358-F1
#
_cell.length_a   1.000
_cell.length_b   1.000
_cell.length_c   1.000
_cell.angle_alpha   90.00
_cell.angle_beta   90.00
_cell.angle_gamma   90.00
#
_symmetry.space_group_name_H-M   'P 1'
#
loop_
_entity.id
_entity.type
_entity.pdbx_description
1 polymer ?
#
loop_
_entity_poly.entity_id
_entity_poly.type
_entity_poly.pdbx_seq_one_letter_code
_entity_poly.pdbx_strand_id
1 'polypeptide(L)'
;MQQLLTQLLNDVSEMQQKFEYVKSSDTDYDFYSDVVPFTQQIDHQLSKFCSLETQILQLSYMNKQKFDLLVSNIESLSVECHFKRTSRKLFTEKLKAVQYDLSYILRNESLLW
;
A
#
# COMPACT_ATOMS: atom_id res chain seq x y z
N MET A 1 -10.18 10.13 -8.16
CA MET A 1 -9.57 9.76 -6.87
C MET A 1 -10.07 8.39 -6.42
N GLN A 2 -11.38 8.19 -6.28
CA GLN A 2 -12.03 6.91 -5.96
C GLN A 2 -11.41 5.67 -6.63
N GLN A 3 -11.34 5.64 -7.96
CA GLN A 3 -10.80 4.49 -8.69
C GLN A 3 -9.35 4.18 -8.30
N LEU A 4 -8.52 5.20 -8.07
CA LEU A 4 -7.13 5.03 -7.65
C LEU A 4 -7.03 4.49 -6.22
N LEU A 5 -7.86 4.99 -5.30
CA LEU A 5 -7.91 4.50 -3.92
C LEU A 5 -8.40 3.05 -3.84
N THR A 6 -9.43 2.70 -4.61
CA THR A 6 -9.90 1.32 -4.74
C THR A 6 -8.83 0.42 -5.33
N GLN A 7 -8.09 0.90 -6.34
CA GLN A 7 -6.98 0.16 -6.91
C GLN A 7 -5.91 -0.10 -5.85
N LEU A 8 -5.42 0.93 -5.16
CA LEU A 8 -4.43 0.78 -4.08
C LEU A 8 -4.89 -0.18 -2.96
N LEU A 9 -6.17 -0.19 -2.60
CA LEU A 9 -6.73 -1.17 -1.65
C LEU A 9 -6.67 -2.61 -2.20
N ASN A 10 -6.94 -2.80 -3.50
CA ASN A 10 -6.79 -4.09 -4.16
C ASN A 10 -5.32 -4.51 -4.22
N ASP A 11 -4.39 -3.61 -4.53
CA ASP A 11 -2.96 -3.91 -4.54
C ASP A 11 -2.46 -4.30 -3.14
N VAL A 12 -2.92 -3.61 -2.09
CA VAL A 12 -2.61 -3.98 -0.68
C VAL A 12 -3.20 -5.35 -0.32
N SER A 13 -4.38 -5.71 -0.85
CA SER A 13 -4.96 -7.05 -0.71
C SER A 13 -4.12 -8.11 -1.43
N GLU A 14 -3.61 -7.81 -2.63
CA GLU A 14 -2.69 -8.69 -3.36
C GLU A 14 -1.37 -8.88 -2.60
N MET A 15 -0.82 -7.81 -2.01
CA MET A 15 0.36 -7.91 -1.13
C MET A 15 0.10 -8.86 0.05
N GLN A 16 -1.09 -8.82 0.65
CA GLN A 16 -1.45 -9.78 1.70
C GLN A 16 -1.47 -11.22 1.17
N GLN A 17 -2.02 -11.46 -0.02
CA GLN A 17 -2.08 -12.79 -0.62
C GLN A 17 -0.68 -13.33 -0.94
N LYS A 18 0.19 -12.52 -1.55
CA LYS A 18 1.59 -12.86 -1.84
C LYS A 18 2.36 -13.17 -0.54
N PHE A 19 2.14 -12.35 0.49
CA PHE A 19 2.76 -12.58 1.79
C PHE A 19 2.32 -13.92 2.42
N GLU A 20 1.04 -14.25 2.41
CA GLU A 20 0.59 -15.55 2.92
C GLU A 20 1.10 -16.71 2.06
N TYR A 21 1.21 -16.52 0.75
CA TYR A 21 1.82 -17.51 -0.14
C TYR A 21 3.26 -17.82 0.28
N VAL A 22 4.16 -16.83 0.36
CA VAL A 22 5.57 -17.08 0.74
C VAL A 22 5.72 -17.66 2.15
N LYS A 23 4.78 -17.38 3.04
CA LYS A 23 4.73 -17.97 4.38
C LYS A 23 4.31 -19.44 4.38
N SER A 24 3.40 -19.81 3.50
CA SER A 24 2.91 -21.18 3.38
C SER A 24 3.83 -22.07 2.54
N SER A 25 4.43 -21.52 1.48
CA SER A 25 5.30 -22.24 0.55
C SER A 25 6.77 -22.29 0.98
N ASP A 26 7.15 -21.51 2.00
CA ASP A 26 8.53 -21.26 2.41
C ASP A 26 9.47 -20.95 1.21
N THR A 27 8.96 -20.22 0.23
CA THR A 27 9.68 -19.88 -1.01
C THR A 27 9.53 -18.39 -1.29
N ASP A 28 10.66 -17.72 -1.55
CA ASP A 28 10.68 -16.32 -1.97
C ASP A 28 10.32 -16.23 -3.46
N TYR A 29 9.69 -15.13 -3.86
CA TYR A 29 9.51 -14.83 -5.28
C TYR A 29 10.85 -14.44 -5.94
N ASP A 30 10.95 -14.56 -7.26
CA ASP A 30 12.15 -14.14 -7.98
C ASP A 30 12.24 -12.61 -8.04
N PHE A 31 13.43 -12.10 -7.77
CA PHE A 31 13.64 -10.66 -7.67
C PHE A 31 13.37 -9.94 -9.00
N TYR A 32 13.81 -10.49 -10.13
CA TYR A 32 13.73 -9.81 -11.42
C TYR A 32 12.41 -10.07 -12.15
N SER A 33 11.86 -11.28 -12.07
CA SER A 33 10.61 -11.61 -12.77
C SER A 33 9.35 -11.29 -11.99
N ASP A 34 9.41 -11.23 -10.65
CA ASP A 34 8.22 -11.01 -9.82
C ASP A 34 8.30 -9.70 -9.04
N VAL A 35 9.36 -9.50 -8.25
CA VAL A 35 9.44 -8.37 -7.31
C VAL A 35 9.54 -7.05 -8.06
N VAL A 36 10.53 -6.92 -8.95
CA VAL A 36 10.76 -5.66 -9.70
C VAL A 36 9.55 -5.22 -10.52
N PRO A 37 8.90 -6.08 -11.33
CA PRO A 37 7.72 -5.67 -12.09
C PRO A 37 6.56 -5.25 -11.19
N PHE A 38 6.34 -5.97 -10.09
CA PHE A 38 5.28 -5.64 -9.14
C PHE A 38 5.52 -4.29 -8.47
N THR A 39 6.73 -4.06 -7.93
CA THR A 39 7.04 -2.78 -7.26
C THR A 39 6.96 -1.62 -8.23
N GLN A 40 7.39 -1.78 -9.49
CA GLN A 40 7.24 -0.74 -10.52
C GLN A 40 5.78 -0.38 -10.82
N GLN A 41 4.88 -1.36 -10.81
CA GLN A 41 3.45 -1.10 -10.94
C GLN A 41 2.93 -0.28 -9.74
N ILE A 42 3.34 -0.63 -8.52
CA ILE A 42 2.96 0.10 -7.30
C ILE A 42 3.52 1.53 -7.32
N ASP A 43 4.78 1.71 -7.67
CA ASP A 43 5.42 3.03 -7.79
C ASP A 43 4.65 3.93 -8.77
N HIS A 44 4.19 3.36 -9.89
CA HIS A 44 3.38 4.10 -10.85
C HIS A 44 2.04 4.55 -10.26
N GLN A 45 1.37 3.72 -9.47
CA GLN A 45 0.14 4.11 -8.79
C GLN A 45 0.38 5.14 -7.69
N LEU A 46 1.45 4.96 -6.90
CA LEU A 46 1.85 5.90 -5.86
C LEU A 46 2.21 7.27 -6.44
N SER A 47 2.84 7.34 -7.61
CA SER A 47 3.10 8.61 -8.29
C SER A 47 1.81 9.40 -8.57
N LYS A 48 0.74 8.70 -8.99
CA LYS A 48 -0.60 9.31 -9.18
C LYS A 48 -1.21 9.70 -7.85
N PHE A 49 -1.04 8.88 -6.82
CA PHE A 49 -1.57 9.15 -5.48
C PHE A 49 -0.91 10.39 -4.86
N CYS A 50 0.41 10.53 -4.99
CA CYS A 50 1.17 11.70 -4.56
C CYS A 50 0.72 12.99 -5.27
N SER A 51 0.27 12.92 -6.53
CA SER A 51 -0.30 14.10 -7.21
C SER A 51 -1.59 14.63 -6.56
N LEU A 52 -2.24 13.82 -5.71
CA LEU A 52 -3.46 14.18 -4.98
C LEU A 52 -3.17 14.65 -3.54
N GLU A 53 -1.91 14.75 -3.15
CA GLU A 53 -1.49 15.08 -1.79
C GLU A 53 -2.23 16.32 -1.24
N THR A 54 -2.23 17.43 -1.98
CA THR A 54 -2.88 18.68 -1.52
C THR A 54 -4.37 18.51 -1.19
N GLN A 55 -5.07 17.65 -1.95
CA GLN A 55 -6.50 17.36 -1.72
C GLN A 55 -6.67 16.48 -0.47
N ILE A 56 -5.83 15.45 -0.33
CA ILE A 56 -5.88 14.51 0.80
C ILE A 56 -5.53 15.21 2.11
N LEU A 57 -4.62 16.17 2.10
CA LEU A 57 -4.24 16.97 3.27
C LEU A 57 -5.34 17.92 3.77
N GLN A 58 -6.44 18.11 3.02
CA GLN A 58 -7.61 18.84 3.50
C GLN A 58 -8.49 18.01 4.44
N LEU A 59 -8.31 16.68 4.49
CA LEU A 59 -9.08 15.80 5.35
C LEU A 59 -8.63 15.94 6.82
N SER A 60 -9.58 16.01 7.75
CA SER A 60 -9.33 16.36 9.16
C SER A 60 -8.32 15.47 9.89
N TYR A 61 -8.13 14.21 9.47
CA TYR A 61 -7.19 13.27 10.09
C TYR A 61 -5.94 12.99 9.25
N MET A 62 -5.73 13.75 8.18
CA MET A 62 -4.53 13.68 7.34
C MET A 62 -3.63 14.89 7.58
N ASN A 63 -2.34 14.64 7.61
CA ASN A 63 -1.29 15.65 7.60
C ASN A 63 -0.10 15.11 6.79
N LYS A 64 0.88 15.96 6.51
CA LYS A 64 2.05 15.59 5.68
C LYS A 64 2.75 14.33 6.18
N GLN A 65 3.02 14.26 7.48
CA GLN A 65 3.69 13.11 8.10
C GLN A 65 2.91 11.81 7.91
N LYS A 66 1.59 11.83 8.11
CA LYS A 66 0.73 10.65 7.89
C LYS A 66 0.69 10.26 6.43
N PHE A 67 0.62 11.24 5.53
CA PHE A 67 0.62 10.98 4.09
C PHE A 67 1.92 10.31 3.64
N ASP A 68 3.06 10.85 4.05
CA ASP A 68 4.37 10.30 3.73
C ASP A 68 4.56 8.90 4.31
N LEU A 69 4.11 8.69 5.55
CA LEU A 69 4.15 7.38 6.19
C LEU A 69 3.27 6.36 5.47
N LEU A 70 2.09 6.77 5.00
CA LEU A 70 1.20 5.92 4.20
C LEU A 70 1.90 5.48 2.91
N VAL A 71 2.47 6.42 2.16
CA VAL A 71 3.20 6.14 0.91
C VAL A 71 4.35 5.18 1.18
N SER A 72 5.22 5.50 2.14
CA SER A 72 6.38 4.66 2.49
C SER A 72 5.99 3.26 2.97
N ASN A 73 4.87 3.13 3.68
CA ASN A 73 4.36 1.83 4.10
C ASN A 73 3.87 1.00 2.90
N ILE A 74 3.19 1.61 1.93
CA ILE A 74 2.76 0.90 0.70
C ILE A 74 3.99 0.42 -0.09
N GLU A 75 5.00 1.28 -0.28
CA GLU A 75 6.26 0.91 -0.93
C GLU A 75 6.92 -0.27 -0.22
N SER A 76 7.04 -0.19 1.10
CA SER A 76 7.65 -1.26 1.91
C SER A 76 6.87 -2.57 1.80
N LEU A 77 5.54 -2.52 1.90
CA LEU A 77 4.69 -3.71 1.77
C LEU A 77 4.82 -4.37 0.39
N SER A 78 4.98 -3.56 -0.67
CA SER A 78 5.12 -4.05 -2.03
C SER A 78 6.38 -4.90 -2.24
N VAL A 79 7.43 -4.63 -1.45
CA VAL A 79 8.67 -5.42 -1.45
C VAL A 79 8.54 -6.60 -0.47
N GLU A 80 8.17 -6.30 0.77
CA GLU A 80 8.17 -7.25 1.89
C GLU A 80 7.24 -8.46 1.68
N CYS A 81 6.16 -8.30 0.90
CA CYS A 81 5.21 -9.38 0.64
C CYS A 81 5.80 -10.55 -0.17
N HIS A 82 6.97 -10.37 -0.77
CA HIS A 82 7.62 -11.37 -1.60
C HIS A 82 8.64 -12.26 -0.87
N PHE A 83 8.89 -11.99 0.42
CA PHE A 83 9.96 -12.65 1.17
C PHE A 83 9.44 -13.41 2.39
N LYS A 84 9.73 -14.71 2.45
CA LYS A 84 9.37 -15.62 3.54
C LYS A 84 9.97 -15.22 4.88
N ARG A 85 11.10 -14.49 4.87
CA ARG A 85 11.77 -14.00 6.09
C ARG A 85 11.11 -12.77 6.71
N THR A 86 10.23 -12.08 5.98
CA THR A 86 9.52 -10.89 6.47
C THR A 86 8.78 -11.20 7.79
N SER A 87 8.90 -10.34 8.79
CA SER A 87 8.20 -10.56 10.07
C SER A 87 6.68 -10.48 9.91
N ARG A 88 5.96 -11.55 10.27
CA ARG A 88 4.49 -11.58 10.22
C ARG A 88 3.85 -10.48 11.06
N LYS A 89 4.39 -10.24 12.26
CA LYS A 89 3.88 -9.18 13.14
C LYS A 89 4.00 -7.81 12.47
N LEU A 90 5.21 -7.44 12.05
CA LEU A 90 5.48 -6.12 11.49
C LEU A 90 4.73 -5.89 10.17
N PHE A 91 4.67 -6.92 9.31
CA PHE A 91 3.93 -6.86 8.06
C PHE A 91 2.43 -6.65 8.31
N THR A 92 1.81 -7.44 9.19
CA THR A 92 0.38 -7.33 9.48
C THR A 92 0.01 -6.01 10.16
N GLU A 93 0.86 -5.49 11.06
CA GLU A 93 0.65 -4.17 11.69
C GLU A 93 0.66 -3.06 10.63
N LYS A 94 1.65 -3.07 9.73
CA LYS A 94 1.77 -2.11 8.63
C LYS A 94 0.60 -2.22 7.64
N LEU A 95 0.23 -3.44 7.24
CA LEU A 95 -0.90 -3.71 6.35
C LEU A 95 -2.20 -3.10 6.89
N LYS A 96 -2.49 -3.32 8.18
CA LYS A 96 -3.70 -2.78 8.83
C LYS A 96 -3.70 -1.26 8.89
N ALA A 97 -2.55 -0.64 9.14
CA ALA A 97 -2.42 0.82 9.13
C ALA A 97 -2.74 1.39 7.74
N VAL A 98 -2.13 0.81 6.69
CA VAL A 98 -2.37 1.22 5.29
C VAL A 98 -3.84 1.04 4.90
N GLN A 99 -4.44 -0.12 5.20
CA GLN A 99 -5.86 -0.38 4.91
C GLN A 99 -6.78 0.61 5.61
N TYR A 100 -6.49 0.95 6.87
CA TYR A 100 -7.25 1.92 7.63
C TYR A 100 -7.16 3.32 7.00
N ASP A 101 -5.96 3.79 6.69
CA ASP A 101 -5.75 5.13 6.13
C ASP A 101 -6.36 5.26 4.72
N LEU A 102 -6.14 4.30 3.82
CA LEU A 102 -6.77 4.30 2.49
C LEU A 102 -8.30 4.25 2.57
N SER A 103 -8.86 3.44 3.47
CA SER A 103 -10.31 3.38 3.68
C SER A 103 -10.87 4.66 4.28
N TYR A 104 -10.12 5.34 5.14
CA TYR A 104 -10.48 6.65 5.65
C TYR A 104 -10.53 7.68 4.51
N ILE A 105 -9.50 7.76 3.68
CA ILE A 105 -9.45 8.70 2.56
C ILE A 105 -10.61 8.41 1.59
N LEU A 106 -10.83 7.14 1.22
CA LEU A 106 -11.91 6.74 0.31
C LEU A 106 -13.30 7.11 0.82
N ARG A 107 -13.57 6.97 2.13
CA ARG A 107 -14.87 7.32 2.70
C ARG A 107 -15.11 8.83 2.79
N ASN A 108 -14.04 9.62 2.87
CA ASN A 108 -14.12 11.05 3.12
C ASN A 108 -13.76 11.90 1.90
N GLU A 109 -13.35 11.31 0.78
CA GLU A 109 -13.07 12.05 -0.46
C GLU A 109 -14.30 12.79 -1.00
N SER A 110 -15.50 12.32 -0.68
CA SER A 110 -16.76 12.97 -1.05
C SER A 110 -16.99 14.31 -0.34
N LEU A 111 -16.26 14.59 0.74
CA LEU A 111 -16.30 15.86 1.48
C LEU A 111 -15.41 16.95 0.85
N LEU A 112 -14.67 16.62 -0.21
CA LEU A 112 -13.78 17.55 -0.92
C LEU A 112 -14.48 18.29 -2.08
N TRP A 113 -15.79 18.13 -2.23
CA TRP A 113 -16.64 18.74 -3.27
C TRP A 113 -17.76 19.56 -2.66
#